data_AF-A0A496SGV7-F1
#
_entry.id   AF-A0A496SGV7-F1
#
_cell.length_a   1.000
_cell.length_b   1.000
_cell.length_c   1.000
_cell.angle_alpha   90.00
_cell.angle_beta   90.00
_cell.angle_gamma   90.00
#
_symmetry.space_group_name_H-M   'P 1'
#
loop_
_entity.id
_entity.type
_entity.pdbx_description
1 polymer ?
#
loop_
_entity_poly.entity_id
_entity_poly.type
_entity_poly.pdbx_seq_one_letter_code
_entity_poly.pdbx_strand_id
1 'polypeptide(L)'
;MILRPVWFDSLGAKSMCVLVRTPDLSLLIDPGAAIMHRGYPAPDELKGYYLELATQALLAAAKQATHIAITHYHHDHFRPDLLELFRGKTLWIKDPNRWINHSQWDRARAFLSALAEAEGGAEPPLPCRHMLGTTGPHVRGTT
;
A
#
# COMPACT_ATOMS: atom_id res chain seq x y z
N MET A 1 -8.86 -16.13 -18.91
CA MET A 1 -8.50 -15.41 -17.68
C MET A 1 -7.56 -16.30 -16.87
N ILE A 2 -6.45 -15.76 -16.37
CA ILE A 2 -5.48 -16.46 -15.52
C ILE A 2 -5.38 -15.73 -14.19
N LEU A 3 -5.41 -16.49 -13.10
CA LEU A 3 -5.16 -16.00 -11.74
C LEU A 3 -3.87 -16.66 -11.22
N ARG A 4 -2.91 -15.85 -10.79
CA ARG A 4 -1.64 -16.33 -10.24
C ARG A 4 -1.38 -15.70 -8.87
N PRO A 5 -1.49 -16.46 -7.78
CA PRO A 5 -0.93 -16.06 -6.49
C PRO A 5 0.54 -15.70 -6.66
N VAL A 6 0.93 -14.52 -6.16
CA VAL A 6 2.32 -14.05 -6.20
C VAL A 6 2.99 -14.32 -4.87
N TRP A 7 2.39 -13.84 -3.78
CA TRP A 7 2.82 -14.12 -2.42
C TRP A 7 1.64 -13.95 -1.46
N PHE A 8 1.59 -14.78 -0.43
CA PHE A 8 0.61 -14.75 0.64
C PHE A 8 1.33 -15.01 1.97
N ASP A 9 0.61 -14.93 3.08
CA ASP A 9 1.11 -15.27 4.41
C ASP A 9 1.97 -16.55 4.37
N SER A 10 3.26 -16.35 4.61
CA SER A 10 4.29 -17.39 4.56
C SER A 10 4.98 -17.48 5.92
N LEU A 11 5.99 -18.37 6.01
CA LEU A 11 6.76 -18.65 7.22
C LEU A 11 7.51 -17.44 7.82
N GLY A 12 7.37 -16.23 7.27
CA GLY A 12 8.08 -15.06 7.76
C GLY A 12 7.60 -13.71 7.24
N ALA A 13 6.80 -13.68 6.18
CA ALA A 13 6.26 -12.46 5.61
C ALA A 13 4.74 -12.60 5.37
N LYS A 14 3.99 -11.58 5.80
CA LYS A 14 2.56 -11.43 5.52
C LYS A 14 2.34 -10.68 4.21
N SER A 15 1.36 -11.11 3.42
CA SER A 15 1.07 -10.56 2.10
C SER A 15 -0.29 -11.03 1.59
N MET A 16 -0.84 -10.34 0.59
CA MET A 16 -2.00 -10.78 -0.18
C MET A 16 -1.87 -10.33 -1.63
N CYS A 17 -0.94 -10.91 -2.39
CA CYS A 17 -0.66 -10.45 -3.75
C CYS A 17 -1.08 -11.46 -4.82
N VAL A 18 -1.87 -10.99 -5.79
CA VAL A 18 -2.36 -11.80 -6.92
C VAL A 18 -2.14 -11.06 -8.24
N LEU A 19 -1.57 -11.73 -9.23
CA LEU A 19 -1.56 -11.27 -10.61
C LEU A 19 -2.75 -11.86 -11.37
N VAL A 20 -3.61 -11.00 -11.88
CA VAL A 20 -4.76 -11.33 -12.73
C VAL A 20 -4.44 -10.94 -14.16
N ARG A 21 -4.65 -11.87 -15.10
CA ARG A 21 -4.48 -11.62 -16.54
C ARG A 21 -5.75 -11.95 -17.32
N THR A 22 -6.27 -10.98 -18.04
CA THR A 22 -7.28 -11.11 -19.09
C THR A 22 -6.62 -10.75 -20.44
N PRO A 23 -7.31 -10.92 -21.59
CA PRO A 23 -6.76 -10.54 -22.89
C PRO A 23 -6.37 -9.06 -23.01
N ASP A 24 -7.02 -8.19 -22.24
CA ASP A 24 -6.95 -6.72 -22.30
C ASP A 24 -6.34 -6.08 -21.04
N LEU A 25 -6.23 -6.82 -19.93
CA LEU A 25 -5.79 -6.30 -18.64
C LEU A 25 -4.77 -7.23 -17.97
N SER A 26 -3.70 -6.64 -17.42
CA SER A 26 -2.78 -7.29 -16.50
C SER A 26 -2.77 -6.51 -15.20
N LEU A 27 -3.52 -7.01 -14.21
CA LEU A 27 -3.79 -6.36 -12.94
C LEU A 27 -3.03 -7.06 -11.81
N LEU A 28 -2.19 -6.33 -11.10
CA LEU A 28 -1.57 -6.80 -9.87
C LEU A 28 -2.34 -6.25 -8.67
N ILE A 29 -2.94 -7.13 -7.88
CA ILE A 29 -3.74 -6.76 -6.72
C ILE A 29 -2.85 -6.86 -5.49
N ASP A 30 -2.83 -5.79 -4.70
CA ASP A 30 -2.19 -5.68 -3.39
C ASP A 30 -0.72 -6.14 -3.36
N PRO A 31 0.19 -5.48 -4.11
CA PRO A 31 1.61 -5.79 -4.10
C PRO A 31 2.31 -5.30 -2.82
N GLY A 32 1.89 -5.83 -1.68
CA GLY A 32 2.44 -5.58 -0.36
C GLY A 32 3.12 -6.80 0.23
N ALA A 33 4.07 -6.58 1.12
CA ALA A 33 4.68 -7.62 1.94
C ALA A 33 5.26 -6.98 3.20
N ALA A 34 4.99 -7.55 4.35
CA ALA A 34 5.54 -7.05 5.61
C ALA A 34 6.06 -8.20 6.47
N ILE A 35 7.08 -7.92 7.27
CA ILE A 35 7.63 -8.90 8.20
C ILE A 35 6.54 -9.37 9.18
N MET A 36 6.54 -10.66 9.50
CA MET A 36 5.62 -11.21 10.50
C MET A 36 5.88 -10.59 11.89
N HIS A 37 4.81 -10.50 12.68
CA HIS A 37 4.86 -9.92 14.02
C HIS A 37 5.84 -10.67 14.95
N ARG A 38 6.32 -9.98 16.00
CA ARG A 38 7.36 -10.52 16.91
C ARG A 38 7.01 -11.89 17.51
N GLY A 39 5.74 -12.13 17.82
CA GLY A 39 5.25 -13.39 18.40
C GLY A 39 5.15 -14.56 17.41
N TYR A 40 5.35 -14.33 16.10
CA TYR A 40 5.36 -15.40 15.12
C TYR A 40 6.59 -16.30 15.34
N PRO A 41 6.44 -17.64 15.33
CA PRO A 41 7.45 -18.58 15.85
C PRO A 41 8.73 -18.72 15.01
N ALA A 42 8.83 -18.04 13.86
CA ALA A 42 10.05 -18.02 13.08
C ALA A 42 11.14 -17.14 13.71
N PRO A 43 12.43 -17.50 13.58
CA PRO A 43 13.53 -16.59 13.88
C PRO A 43 13.47 -15.33 13.03
N ASP A 44 13.96 -14.20 13.54
CA ASP A 44 13.90 -12.91 12.83
C ASP A 44 14.69 -12.93 11.50
N GLU A 45 15.79 -13.68 11.45
CA GLU A 45 16.57 -13.94 10.23
C GLU A 45 15.70 -14.60 9.14
N LEU A 46 14.90 -15.60 9.53
CA LEU A 46 14.01 -16.30 8.61
C LEU A 46 12.85 -15.40 8.16
N LYS A 47 12.34 -14.54 9.05
CA LYS A 47 11.34 -13.53 8.68
C LYS A 47 11.87 -12.56 7.64
N GLY A 48 13.09 -12.05 7.84
CA GLY A 48 13.78 -11.20 6.87
C GLY A 48 14.00 -11.89 5.53
N TYR A 49 14.46 -13.16 5.55
CA TYR A 49 14.63 -13.95 4.34
C TYR A 49 13.34 -14.08 3.52
N TYR A 50 12.21 -14.40 4.16
CA TYR A 50 10.93 -14.50 3.45
C TYR A 50 10.40 -13.15 2.97
N LEU A 51 10.67 -12.06 3.69
CA LEU A 51 10.31 -10.73 3.23
C LEU A 51 11.09 -10.33 1.96
N GLU A 52 12.36 -10.70 1.88
CA GLU A 52 13.18 -10.47 0.69
C GLU A 52 12.64 -11.28 -0.50
N LEU A 53 12.36 -12.57 -0.31
CA LEU A 53 11.75 -13.40 -1.35
C LEU A 53 10.39 -12.86 -1.84
N ALA A 54 9.54 -12.42 -0.91
CA ALA A 54 8.28 -11.78 -1.22
C ALA A 54 8.53 -10.53 -2.07
N THR A 55 9.45 -9.67 -1.64
CA THR A 55 9.80 -8.42 -2.34
C THR A 55 10.24 -8.69 -3.77
N GLN A 56 11.12 -9.68 -3.99
CA GLN A 56 11.55 -10.07 -5.34
C GLN A 56 10.40 -10.61 -6.20
N ALA A 57 9.50 -11.42 -5.62
CA ALA A 57 8.33 -11.93 -6.32
C ALA A 57 7.35 -10.80 -6.73
N LEU A 58 7.13 -9.82 -5.84
CA LEU A 58 6.32 -8.63 -6.10
C LEU A 58 6.89 -7.81 -7.26
N LEU A 59 8.19 -7.50 -7.23
CA LEU A 59 8.87 -6.75 -8.29
C LEU A 59 8.81 -7.47 -9.64
N ALA A 60 9.02 -8.80 -9.65
CA ALA A 60 8.91 -9.61 -10.85
C ALA A 60 7.47 -9.65 -11.42
N ALA A 61 6.46 -9.65 -10.56
CA ALA A 61 5.05 -9.58 -10.96
C ALA A 61 4.65 -8.17 -11.42
N ALA A 62 5.18 -7.11 -10.82
CA ALA A 62 4.90 -5.72 -11.21
C ALA A 62 5.40 -5.41 -12.63
N LYS A 63 6.55 -5.97 -13.02
CA LYS A 63 7.06 -5.89 -14.42
C LYS A 63 6.08 -6.45 -15.44
N GLN A 64 5.22 -7.37 -15.03
CA GLN A 64 4.24 -8.05 -15.85
C GLN A 64 2.86 -7.37 -15.87
N ALA A 65 2.64 -6.38 -15.00
CA ALA A 65 1.37 -5.70 -14.81
C ALA A 65 1.31 -4.36 -15.56
N THR A 66 0.12 -3.97 -15.99
CA THR A 66 -0.17 -2.62 -16.51
C THR A 66 -0.96 -1.81 -15.49
N HIS A 67 -1.71 -2.48 -14.62
CA HIS A 67 -2.54 -1.88 -13.57
C HIS A 67 -2.17 -2.45 -12.20
N ILE A 68 -2.34 -1.64 -11.17
CA ILE A 68 -2.21 -2.07 -9.78
C ILE A 68 -3.48 -1.67 -9.02
N ALA A 69 -4.05 -2.61 -8.27
CA ALA A 69 -5.09 -2.30 -7.30
C ALA A 69 -4.50 -2.33 -5.89
N ILE A 70 -4.82 -1.32 -5.07
CA ILE A 70 -4.51 -1.28 -3.63
C ILE A 70 -5.83 -1.20 -2.88
N THR A 71 -6.19 -2.27 -2.17
CA THR A 71 -7.44 -2.37 -1.43
C THR A 71 -7.44 -1.51 -0.17
N HIS A 72 -6.29 -1.40 0.51
CA HIS A 72 -6.08 -0.54 1.67
C HIS A 72 -4.60 -0.32 2.01
N TYR A 73 -4.33 0.67 2.86
CA TYR A 73 -2.99 1.18 3.12
C TYR A 73 -2.27 0.48 4.30
N HIS A 74 -2.19 -0.86 4.27
CA HIS A 74 -1.33 -1.65 5.16
C HIS A 74 -0.13 -2.23 4.40
N HIS A 75 1.03 -2.34 5.05
CA HIS A 75 2.29 -2.69 4.34
C HIS A 75 2.33 -4.10 3.72
N ASP A 76 1.47 -4.99 4.19
CA ASP A 76 1.19 -6.31 3.63
C ASP A 76 0.28 -6.28 2.38
N HIS A 77 -0.30 -5.13 2.06
CA HIS A 77 -1.11 -4.89 0.85
C HIS A 77 -0.47 -3.88 -0.12
N PHE A 78 0.43 -3.01 0.35
CA PHE A 78 1.22 -2.15 -0.53
C PHE A 78 2.60 -1.80 0.06
N ARG A 79 3.60 -1.53 -0.78
CA ARG A 79 4.96 -1.13 -0.37
C ARG A 79 5.30 0.30 -0.80
N PRO A 80 4.99 1.33 0.01
CA PRO A 80 5.29 2.73 -0.36
C PRO A 80 6.79 3.02 -0.46
N ASP A 81 7.63 2.19 0.15
CA ASP A 81 9.08 2.23 0.09
C ASP A 81 9.67 1.73 -1.24
N LEU A 82 8.87 1.05 -2.07
CA LEU A 82 9.27 0.49 -3.36
C LEU A 82 8.51 1.16 -4.51
N LEU A 83 8.82 2.44 -4.77
CA LEU A 83 8.13 3.21 -5.80
C LEU A 83 8.24 2.59 -7.21
N GLU A 84 9.26 1.77 -7.47
CA GLU A 84 9.38 1.05 -8.75
C GLU A 84 8.22 0.09 -9.04
N LEU A 85 7.47 -0.35 -8.02
CA LEU A 85 6.27 -1.16 -8.23
C LEU A 85 5.22 -0.40 -9.04
N PHE A 86 5.10 0.90 -8.81
CA PHE A 86 3.99 1.72 -9.31
C PHE A 86 4.31 2.51 -10.58
N ARG A 87 5.60 2.62 -10.93
CA ARG A 87 6.04 3.43 -12.07
C ARG A 87 5.40 2.98 -13.38
N GLY A 88 4.81 3.95 -14.10
CA GLY A 88 4.17 3.72 -15.38
C GLY A 88 2.96 2.78 -15.33
N LYS A 89 2.32 2.63 -14.16
CA LYS A 89 1.11 1.81 -13.97
C LYS A 89 -0.11 2.69 -13.74
N THR A 90 -1.25 2.24 -14.20
CA THR A 90 -2.54 2.81 -13.79
C THR A 90 -2.89 2.27 -12.40
N LEU A 91 -3.11 3.16 -11.44
CA LEU A 91 -3.40 2.78 -10.05
C LEU A 91 -4.91 2.85 -9.76
N TRP A 92 -5.46 1.77 -9.20
CA TRP A 92 -6.81 1.69 -8.67
C TRP A 92 -6.73 1.61 -7.15
N ILE A 93 -6.78 2.76 -6.51
CA ILE A 93 -6.59 2.88 -5.06
C ILE A 93 -7.85 3.42 -4.41
N LYS A 94 -8.03 3.10 -3.13
CA LYS A 94 -9.12 3.66 -2.34
C LYS A 94 -8.93 5.17 -2.16
N ASP A 95 -10.00 5.94 -2.33
CA ASP A 95 -10.01 7.39 -2.10
C ASP A 95 -9.47 7.70 -0.69
N PRO A 96 -8.34 8.44 -0.58
CA PRO A 96 -7.76 8.78 0.71
C PRO A 96 -8.74 9.60 1.58
N ASN A 97 -9.69 10.32 1.00
CA ASN A 97 -10.58 11.20 1.77
C ASN A 97 -11.90 10.55 2.18
N ARG A 98 -12.15 9.28 1.82
CA ARG A 98 -13.44 8.61 2.08
C ARG A 98 -13.27 7.21 2.66
N TRP A 99 -14.09 6.91 3.69
CA TRP A 99 -14.23 5.56 4.25
C TRP A 99 -12.93 4.89 4.71
N ILE A 100 -11.94 5.68 5.15
CA ILE A 100 -10.69 5.19 5.75
C ILE A 100 -10.45 5.80 7.13
N ASN A 101 -9.65 5.12 7.95
CA ASN A 101 -9.23 5.61 9.26
C ASN A 101 -8.02 6.55 9.15
N HIS A 102 -7.62 7.15 10.28
CA HIS A 102 -6.51 8.12 10.31
C HIS A 102 -5.18 7.53 9.86
N SER A 103 -4.83 6.32 10.30
CA SER A 103 -3.54 5.71 9.94
C SER A 103 -3.46 5.36 8.45
N GLN A 104 -4.56 4.92 7.86
CA GLN A 104 -4.66 4.74 6.42
C GLN A 104 -4.58 6.07 5.67
N TRP A 105 -5.17 7.14 6.22
CA TRP A 105 -5.12 8.47 5.63
C TRP A 105 -3.71 9.03 5.58
N ASP A 106 -2.95 8.96 6.69
CA ASP A 106 -1.56 9.41 6.73
C ASP A 106 -0.70 8.66 5.72
N ARG A 107 -0.85 7.33 5.67
CA ARG A 107 -0.10 6.47 4.75
C ARG A 107 -0.45 6.74 3.29
N ALA A 108 -1.73 6.93 2.98
CA ALA A 108 -2.17 7.25 1.63
C ALA A 108 -1.60 8.58 1.15
N ARG A 109 -1.58 9.61 2.01
CA ARG A 109 -1.01 10.91 1.65
C ARG A 109 0.50 10.84 1.45
N ALA A 110 1.23 10.22 2.39
CA ALA A 110 2.67 10.04 2.25
C ALA A 110 3.02 9.30 0.95
N PHE A 111 2.25 8.26 0.62
CA PHE A 111 2.41 7.52 -0.61
C PHE A 111 2.13 8.36 -1.87
N LEU A 112 1.03 9.11 -1.90
CA LEU A 112 0.66 9.93 -3.05
C LEU A 112 1.61 11.11 -3.26
N SER A 113 2.09 11.75 -2.18
CA SER A 113 3.12 12.80 -2.27
C SER A 113 4.41 12.22 -2.84
N ALA A 114 4.88 11.07 -2.34
CA ALA A 114 6.09 10.41 -2.86
C ALA A 114 5.96 10.00 -4.33
N LEU A 115 4.77 9.54 -4.77
CA LEU A 115 4.52 9.26 -6.19
C LEU A 115 4.54 10.52 -7.05
N ALA A 116 3.93 11.61 -6.59
CA ALA A 116 3.90 12.87 -7.33
C ALA A 116 5.30 13.45 -7.50
N GLU A 117 6.10 13.45 -6.44
CA GLU A 117 7.50 13.85 -6.47
C GLU A 117 8.32 12.99 -7.46
N ALA A 118 8.13 11.66 -7.43
CA ALA A 118 8.85 10.74 -8.30
C ALA A 118 8.51 10.91 -9.80
N GLU A 119 7.30 11.36 -10.12
CA GLU A 119 6.84 11.62 -11.50
C GLU A 119 7.07 13.08 -11.95
N GLY A 120 7.70 13.92 -11.10
CA GLY A 120 7.95 15.34 -11.40
C GLY A 120 6.68 16.20 -11.42
N GLY A 121 5.59 15.70 -10.83
CA GLY A 121 4.33 16.41 -10.70
C GLY A 121 4.33 17.38 -9.52
N ALA A 122 3.47 18.40 -9.58
CA ALA A 122 3.14 19.18 -8.39
C ALA A 122 2.41 18.28 -7.37
N GLU A 123 2.58 18.58 -6.08
CA GLU A 123 1.89 17.86 -5.01
C GLU A 123 0.37 17.84 -5.32
N PRO A 124 -0.28 16.67 -5.33
CA PRO A 124 -1.69 16.59 -5.67
C PRO A 124 -2.46 17.46 -4.68
N PRO A 125 -3.44 18.26 -5.14
CA PRO A 125 -4.30 19.00 -4.23
C PRO A 125 -5.11 17.98 -3.44
N LEU A 126 -4.63 17.61 -2.25
CA LEU A 126 -5.33 16.71 -1.34
C LEU A 126 -5.86 17.55 -0.17
N PRO A 127 -6.99 18.27 -0.33
CA PRO A 127 -7.68 18.82 0.82
C PRO A 127 -8.16 17.67 1.71
N CYS A 128 -8.02 17.88 3.03
CA CYS A 128 -8.33 16.93 4.09
C CYS A 128 -9.79 16.47 4.04
N ARG A 129 -10.09 15.43 4.84
CA ARG A 129 -11.39 14.78 5.16
C ARG A 129 -12.54 15.71 5.66
N HIS A 130 -12.48 17.01 5.35
CA HIS A 130 -13.19 18.19 5.87
C HIS A 130 -12.67 18.67 7.24
N MET A 131 -12.02 19.85 7.27
CA MET A 131 -11.92 20.79 8.40
C MET A 131 -11.77 20.22 9.83
N LEU A 132 -10.56 19.87 10.29
CA LEU A 132 -10.29 19.45 11.69
C LEU A 132 -8.99 20.14 12.19
N GLY A 133 -9.02 21.27 12.90
CA GLY A 133 -10.14 21.91 13.56
C GLY A 133 -10.11 23.43 13.58
N THR A 134 -11.29 24.03 13.66
CA THR A 134 -11.49 25.37 14.17
C THR A 134 -11.20 25.34 15.68
N THR A 135 -10.11 25.95 16.11
CA THR A 135 -9.93 26.39 17.50
C THR A 135 -10.87 27.57 17.76
N GLY A 136 -12.14 27.28 18.03
CA GLY A 136 -13.05 28.22 18.72
C GLY A 136 -12.69 28.31 20.20
N PRO A 137 -12.99 29.43 20.89
CA PRO A 137 -12.39 29.74 22.18
C PRO A 137 -12.84 28.77 23.27
N HIS A 138 -11.89 28.47 24.14
CA HIS A 138 -12.03 27.68 25.34
C HIS A 138 -13.08 28.32 26.28
N VAL A 139 -14.28 27.74 26.37
CA VAL A 139 -15.23 28.06 27.44
C VAL A 139 -15.04 27.02 28.54
N ARG A 140 -14.47 27.45 29.66
CA ARG A 140 -14.48 26.71 30.91
C ARG A 140 -15.89 26.77 31.51
N GLY A 141 -16.41 25.63 31.92
CA GLY A 141 -17.43 25.50 32.97
C GLY A 141 -17.22 24.12 33.60
N THR A 142 -16.72 23.97 34.83
CA THR A 142 -17.45 24.12 36.10
C THR A 142 -18.92 23.73 36.00
N THR A 143 -19.22 22.45 36.24
CA THR A 143 -19.92 21.95 37.43
C THR A 143 -19.65 20.45 37.54
#